data_AF-A0A7Z2J9L3-F1
#
_entry.id   AF-A0A7Z2J9L3-F1
#
_cell.length_a   1.000
_cell.length_b   1.000
_cell.length_c   1.000
_cell.angle_alpha   90.00
_cell.angle_beta   90.00
_cell.angle_gamma   90.00
#
_symmetry.space_group_name_H-M   'P 1'
#
loop_
_entity.id
_entity.type
_entity.pdbx_description
1 polymer ?
#
loop_
_entity_poly.entity_id
_entity_poly.type
_entity_poly.pdbx_seq_one_letter_code
_entity_poly.pdbx_strand_id
1 'polypeptide(L)'
;MVPSKKLRHPGLRSAALKVETHHFDIDALRKIQNDAMDRESLTCYVVPANTVLADAAGVAGNIVAVPLNGMDSSELDYEERDINSAVHPRPNGDRIACLMLAAEKIALTNMAPHWAGVSLYDALNVLWIFDDGPVVSHYHISDDVFEQMNKANAIEDDHRSLTPEEQQAWQRVAAEANHIGVFEIVNLTEFEQLGETLCSSI
;
A
#
# COMPACT_ATOMS: atom_id res chain seq x y z
N MET A 1 38.87 -30.80 0.68
CA MET A 1 37.52 -31.39 0.75
C MET A 1 37.13 -31.48 2.23
N VAL A 2 36.29 -30.58 2.70
CA VAL A 2 35.75 -30.54 4.07
C VAL A 2 34.23 -30.40 3.91
N PRO A 3 33.40 -31.27 4.49
CA PRO A 3 31.95 -31.15 4.34
C PRO A 3 31.41 -30.13 5.34
N SER A 4 30.90 -29.00 4.83
CA SER A 4 30.14 -28.03 5.62
C SER A 4 28.80 -28.64 6.03
N LYS A 5 28.60 -28.81 7.34
CA LYS A 5 27.33 -29.17 7.96
C LYS A 5 26.32 -28.03 7.74
N LYS A 6 25.23 -28.31 7.01
CA LYS A 6 24.04 -27.45 6.98
C LYS A 6 23.37 -27.49 8.36
N LEU A 7 23.45 -26.41 9.13
CA LEU A 7 22.54 -26.20 10.25
C LEU A 7 21.16 -25.87 9.68
N ARG A 8 20.25 -26.84 9.78
CA ARG A 8 18.81 -26.61 9.63
C ARG A 8 18.32 -26.07 10.97
N HIS A 9 17.94 -24.80 11.02
CA HIS A 9 17.16 -24.31 12.16
C HIS A 9 15.70 -24.75 11.99
N PRO A 10 15.10 -25.37 13.01
CA PRO A 10 13.75 -25.91 12.95
C PRO A 10 12.72 -24.78 12.99
N GLY A 11 11.64 -24.99 12.23
CA GLY A 11 10.57 -24.03 12.02
C GLY A 11 9.97 -23.50 13.32
N LEU A 12 9.94 -22.18 13.42
CA LEU A 12 8.92 -21.48 14.18
C LEU A 12 7.64 -21.61 13.37
N ARG A 13 6.79 -22.55 13.80
CA ARG A 13 5.40 -22.62 13.37
C ARG A 13 4.77 -21.26 13.64
N SER A 14 4.44 -20.56 12.56
CA SER A 14 3.62 -19.36 12.58
C SER A 14 2.41 -19.64 13.47
N ALA A 15 2.33 -18.93 14.59
CA ALA A 15 1.10 -18.86 15.35
C ALA A 15 0.12 -18.15 14.42
N ALA A 16 -0.88 -18.89 13.94
CA ALA A 16 -2.03 -18.31 13.27
C ALA A 16 -2.57 -17.21 14.19
N LEU A 17 -2.24 -15.96 13.87
CA LEU A 17 -2.77 -14.80 14.57
C LEU A 17 -4.27 -14.84 14.32
N LYS A 18 -5.04 -14.83 15.41
CA LYS A 18 -6.50 -14.77 15.36
C LYS A 18 -6.89 -13.64 14.42
N VAL A 19 -7.80 -13.92 13.50
CA VAL A 19 -8.52 -12.91 12.72
C VAL A 19 -9.18 -11.98 13.74
N GLU A 20 -8.56 -10.83 13.99
CA GLU A 20 -9.21 -9.74 14.69
C GLU A 20 -10.34 -9.30 13.78
N THR A 21 -11.58 -9.64 14.12
CA THR A 21 -12.76 -9.10 13.45
C THR A 21 -12.81 -7.62 13.75
N HIS A 22 -12.23 -6.83 12.85
CA HIS A 22 -12.34 -5.38 12.88
C HIS A 22 -13.79 -5.02 12.60
N HIS A 23 -14.38 -4.18 13.44
CA HIS A 23 -15.67 -3.57 13.12
C HIS A 23 -15.36 -2.38 12.20
N PHE A 24 -15.91 -2.38 10.99
CA PHE A 24 -15.64 -1.34 10.01
C PHE A 24 -16.73 -0.26 10.01
N ASP A 25 -16.34 0.99 9.81
CA ASP A 25 -17.29 2.06 9.49
C ASP A 25 -17.70 1.92 8.02
N ILE A 26 -18.81 1.22 7.79
CA ILE A 26 -19.31 0.91 6.45
C ILE A 26 -19.65 2.17 5.64
N ASP A 27 -20.05 3.27 6.28
CA ASP A 27 -20.37 4.50 5.57
C ASP A 27 -19.10 5.23 5.12
N ALA A 28 -18.03 5.20 5.92
CA ALA A 28 -16.72 5.68 5.51
C ALA A 28 -16.15 4.84 4.35
N LEU A 29 -16.23 3.51 4.43
CA LEU A 29 -15.76 2.62 3.36
C LEU A 29 -16.54 2.84 2.05
N ARG A 30 -17.86 2.98 2.13
CA ARG A 30 -18.70 3.24 0.94
C ARG A 30 -18.34 4.56 0.27
N LYS A 31 -17.99 5.60 1.04
CA LYS A 31 -17.52 6.88 0.48
C LYS A 31 -16.21 6.70 -0.28
N ILE A 32 -15.26 5.96 0.30
CA ILE A 32 -13.97 5.66 -0.35
C ILE A 32 -14.20 4.86 -1.64
N GLN A 33 -15.03 3.81 -1.61
CA GLN A 33 -15.36 3.01 -2.79
C GLN A 33 -16.01 3.84 -3.90
N ASN A 34 -17.01 4.66 -3.56
CA ASN A 34 -17.70 5.51 -4.53
C ASN A 34 -16.73 6.53 -5.18
N ASP A 35 -15.90 7.20 -4.38
CA ASP A 35 -14.89 8.12 -4.91
C ASP A 35 -13.89 7.39 -5.81
N ALA A 36 -13.50 6.16 -5.46
CA ALA A 36 -12.59 5.35 -6.27
C ALA A 36 -13.21 4.90 -7.59
N MET A 37 -14.52 4.63 -7.62
CA MET A 37 -15.26 4.28 -8.86
C MET A 37 -15.35 5.45 -9.84
N ASP A 38 -15.35 6.68 -9.34
CA ASP A 38 -15.44 7.90 -10.15
C ASP A 38 -14.08 8.33 -10.74
N ARG A 39 -12.98 7.64 -10.38
CA ARG A 39 -11.62 7.95 -10.84
C ARG A 39 -11.23 7.17 -12.09
N GLU A 40 -10.43 7.82 -12.93
CA GLU A 40 -9.88 7.21 -14.16
C GLU A 40 -8.79 6.15 -13.87
N SER A 41 -8.15 6.23 -12.70
CA SER A 41 -7.07 5.35 -12.29
C SER A 41 -7.25 4.84 -10.87
N LEU A 42 -6.71 3.63 -10.63
CA LEU A 42 -6.72 3.03 -9.31
C LEU A 42 -5.92 3.88 -8.32
N THR A 43 -6.57 4.21 -7.22
CA THR A 43 -6.10 5.20 -6.25
C THR A 43 -6.17 4.60 -4.86
N CYS A 44 -5.12 4.79 -4.06
CA CYS A 44 -5.18 4.50 -2.62
C CYS A 44 -5.51 5.75 -1.81
N TYR A 45 -5.97 5.54 -0.59
CA TYR A 45 -6.36 6.59 0.33
C TYR A 45 -5.58 6.44 1.61
N VAL A 46 -4.99 7.52 2.10
CA VAL A 46 -4.40 7.53 3.44
C VAL A 46 -5.40 8.17 4.38
N VAL A 47 -5.92 7.39 5.32
CA VAL A 47 -6.97 7.82 6.26
C VAL A 47 -6.55 7.54 7.69
N PRO A 48 -7.00 8.33 8.68
CA PRO A 48 -6.87 7.94 10.08
C PRO A 48 -7.58 6.60 10.33
N ALA A 49 -6.95 5.68 11.07
CA ALA A 49 -7.50 4.34 11.28
C ALA A 49 -8.87 4.37 12.00
N ASN A 50 -9.06 5.31 12.93
CA ASN A 50 -10.33 5.52 13.65
C ASN A 50 -11.47 6.06 12.76
N THR A 51 -11.19 6.51 11.54
CA THR A 51 -12.23 6.92 10.57
C THR A 51 -12.86 5.72 9.86
N VAL A 52 -12.13 4.61 9.73
CA VAL A 52 -12.58 3.43 8.98
C VAL A 52 -12.73 2.17 9.85
N LEU A 53 -12.14 2.17 11.04
CA LEU A 53 -12.27 1.13 12.05
C LEU A 53 -13.07 1.68 13.23
N ALA A 54 -14.19 1.03 13.55
CA ALA A 54 -15.00 1.34 14.72
C ALA A 54 -14.29 1.01 16.05
N ASP A 55 -13.31 0.10 16.02
CA ASP A 55 -12.34 -0.11 17.09
C ASP A 55 -10.92 -0.14 16.49
N ALA A 56 -10.17 0.94 16.70
CA ALA A 56 -8.82 1.11 16.18
C ALA A 56 -7.73 0.70 17.20
N ALA A 57 -8.08 0.05 18.32
CA ALA A 57 -7.11 -0.26 19.38
C ALA A 57 -5.90 -1.10 18.93
N GLY A 58 -6.03 -1.88 17.84
CA GLY A 58 -4.96 -2.67 17.23
C GLY A 58 -4.22 -1.97 16.08
N VAL A 59 -4.71 -0.83 15.60
CA VAL A 59 -4.20 -0.12 14.42
C VAL A 59 -3.99 1.35 14.76
N ALA A 60 -2.79 1.68 15.25
CA ALA A 60 -2.45 3.06 15.57
C ALA A 60 -2.11 3.86 14.30
N GLY A 61 -2.50 5.14 14.28
CA GLY A 61 -2.10 6.09 13.23
C GLY A 61 -2.97 6.03 11.98
N ASN A 62 -2.32 6.16 10.82
CA ASN A 62 -2.97 6.18 9.52
C ASN A 62 -2.92 4.79 8.87
N ILE A 63 -3.94 4.48 8.08
CA ILE A 63 -4.05 3.25 7.28
C ILE A 63 -4.16 3.61 5.80
N VAL A 64 -3.50 2.81 4.97
CA VAL A 64 -3.62 2.94 3.51
C VAL A 64 -4.79 2.07 3.05
N ALA A 65 -5.90 2.69 2.65
CA ALA A 65 -7.03 1.99 2.07
C ALA A 65 -6.84 1.83 0.55
N VAL A 66 -6.97 0.60 0.06
CA VAL A 66 -6.83 0.21 -1.34
C VAL A 66 -8.16 -0.42 -1.79
N PRO A 67 -9.06 0.37 -2.42
CA PRO A 67 -10.29 -0.16 -2.98
C PRO A 67 -10.00 -0.94 -4.26
N LEU A 68 -10.40 -2.22 -4.29
CA LEU A 68 -10.20 -3.13 -5.41
C LEU A 68 -11.57 -3.55 -5.96
N ASN A 69 -12.27 -2.60 -6.57
CA ASN A 69 -13.60 -2.82 -7.13
C ASN A 69 -13.56 -3.90 -8.22
N GLY A 70 -14.47 -4.87 -8.16
CA GLY A 70 -14.51 -5.99 -9.10
C GLY A 70 -13.52 -7.12 -8.79
N MET A 71 -12.97 -7.15 -7.58
CA MET A 71 -12.07 -8.19 -7.09
C MET A 71 -12.58 -8.73 -5.75
N ASP A 72 -12.65 -10.05 -5.65
CA ASP A 72 -12.91 -10.74 -4.39
C ASP A 72 -11.60 -10.97 -3.62
N SER A 73 -11.66 -11.01 -2.30
CA SER A 73 -10.51 -11.25 -1.43
C SER A 73 -9.73 -12.52 -1.77
N SER A 74 -10.39 -13.54 -2.31
CA SER A 74 -9.78 -14.82 -2.71
C SER A 74 -8.86 -14.74 -3.94
N GLU A 75 -8.91 -13.66 -4.71
CA GLU A 75 -8.10 -13.46 -5.92
C GLU A 75 -6.71 -12.87 -5.62
N LEU A 76 -6.51 -12.38 -4.39
CA LEU A 76 -5.29 -11.72 -3.96
C LEU A 76 -4.74 -12.36 -2.68
N ASP A 77 -3.46 -12.74 -2.68
CA ASP A 77 -2.79 -13.22 -1.47
C ASP A 77 -2.37 -12.05 -0.57
N TYR A 78 -3.36 -11.38 0.04
CA TYR A 78 -3.12 -10.21 0.88
C TYR A 78 -2.44 -10.55 2.21
N GLU A 79 -2.38 -11.83 2.59
CA GLU A 79 -1.75 -12.27 3.84
C GLU A 79 -0.23 -12.48 3.70
N GLU A 80 0.29 -12.64 2.47
CA GLU A 80 1.72 -12.70 2.19
C GLU A 80 2.41 -11.46 2.77
N ARG A 81 3.39 -11.68 3.64
CA ARG A 81 4.08 -10.63 4.39
C ARG A 81 5.39 -10.20 3.75
N ASP A 82 5.94 -11.02 2.86
CA ASP A 82 7.15 -10.68 2.12
C ASP A 82 6.85 -9.55 1.13
N ILE A 83 7.47 -8.41 1.38
CA ILE A 83 7.36 -7.21 0.55
C ILE A 83 8.75 -6.79 0.09
N ASN A 84 8.81 -6.11 -1.03
CA ASN A 84 10.04 -5.49 -1.54
C ASN A 84 9.72 -4.15 -2.19
N SER A 85 10.72 -3.33 -2.45
CA SER A 85 10.54 -2.10 -3.21
C SER A 85 11.29 -2.13 -4.54
N ALA A 86 10.60 -1.70 -5.59
CA ALA A 86 11.10 -1.70 -6.96
C ALA A 86 10.59 -0.47 -7.72
N VAL A 87 11.25 -0.15 -8.83
CA VAL A 87 10.79 0.90 -9.75
C VAL A 87 9.95 0.25 -10.84
N HIS A 88 8.74 0.75 -11.00
CA HIS A 88 7.81 0.32 -12.03
C HIS A 88 7.48 1.46 -12.98
N PRO A 89 7.09 1.16 -14.23
CA PRO A 89 6.60 2.18 -15.12
C PRO A 89 5.11 2.47 -14.88
N ARG A 90 4.77 3.75 -14.94
CA ARG A 90 3.40 4.22 -15.15
C ARG A 90 2.96 3.90 -16.59
N PRO A 91 1.66 3.87 -16.90
CA PRO A 91 1.15 3.65 -18.27
C PRO A 91 1.68 4.66 -19.30
N ASN A 92 2.05 5.87 -18.86
CA ASN A 92 2.64 6.89 -19.71
C ASN A 92 4.15 6.69 -19.98
N GLY A 93 4.79 5.71 -19.34
CA GLY A 93 6.22 5.42 -19.46
C GLY A 93 7.11 6.10 -18.42
N ASP A 94 6.55 6.90 -17.51
CA ASP A 94 7.31 7.50 -16.42
C ASP A 94 7.64 6.45 -15.37
N ARG A 95 8.73 6.65 -14.62
CA ARG A 95 9.15 5.76 -13.53
C ARG A 95 8.42 6.15 -12.25
N ILE A 96 8.02 5.16 -11.46
CA ILE A 96 7.48 5.35 -10.12
C ILE A 96 8.09 4.31 -9.17
N ALA A 97 8.48 4.74 -7.97
CA ALA A 97 8.91 3.86 -6.91
C ALA A 97 7.70 3.21 -6.24
N CYS A 98 7.72 1.90 -6.12
CA CYS A 98 6.61 1.12 -5.58
C CYS A 98 7.09 0.14 -4.51
N LEU A 99 6.20 -0.10 -3.56
CA LEU A 99 6.22 -1.21 -2.63
C LEU A 99 5.35 -2.33 -3.22
N MET A 100 5.97 -3.48 -3.42
CA MET A 100 5.32 -4.67 -3.98
C MET A 100 4.66 -5.45 -2.84
N LEU A 101 3.34 -5.58 -2.91
CA LEU A 101 2.50 -6.24 -1.92
C LEU A 101 1.80 -7.46 -2.53
N ALA A 102 1.29 -8.32 -1.64
CA ALA A 102 0.46 -9.47 -1.98
C ALA A 102 1.07 -10.37 -3.07
N ALA A 103 2.24 -10.96 -2.75
CA ALA A 103 3.01 -11.78 -3.69
C ALA A 103 3.31 -11.06 -5.03
N GLU A 104 3.72 -9.80 -4.95
CA GLU A 104 4.06 -8.93 -6.09
C GLU A 104 2.88 -8.62 -7.03
N LYS A 105 1.64 -8.81 -6.59
CA LYS A 105 0.44 -8.53 -7.39
C LYS A 105 -0.04 -7.09 -7.30
N ILE A 106 0.31 -6.36 -6.24
CA ILE A 106 -0.01 -4.94 -6.10
C ILE A 106 1.29 -4.13 -6.08
N ALA A 107 1.44 -3.19 -7.00
CA ALA A 107 2.50 -2.18 -6.97
C ALA A 107 1.92 -0.90 -6.36
N LEU A 108 2.10 -0.72 -5.05
CA LEU A 108 1.64 0.46 -4.32
C LEU A 108 2.74 1.53 -4.35
N THR A 109 2.45 2.76 -4.74
CA THR A 109 3.46 3.83 -4.71
C THR A 109 4.12 3.97 -3.31
N ASN A 110 5.44 4.15 -3.28
CA ASN A 110 6.21 4.38 -2.05
C ASN A 110 5.77 5.64 -1.30
N MET A 111 5.04 6.55 -1.94
CA MET A 111 4.49 7.71 -1.25
C MET A 111 3.37 7.35 -0.27
N ALA A 112 2.68 6.22 -0.45
CA ALA A 112 1.61 5.80 0.44
C ALA A 112 2.09 5.52 1.88
N PRO A 113 3.13 4.69 2.12
CA PRO A 113 3.68 4.52 3.46
C PRO A 113 4.25 5.81 4.06
N HIS A 114 4.84 6.69 3.23
CA HIS A 114 5.31 7.99 3.69
C HIS A 114 4.17 8.85 4.27
N TRP A 115 3.07 9.02 3.51
CA TRP A 115 1.90 9.77 3.97
C TRP A 115 1.19 9.10 5.14
N ALA A 116 1.25 7.77 5.24
CA ALA A 116 0.75 7.04 6.39
C ALA A 116 1.63 7.20 7.65
N GLY A 117 2.78 7.88 7.55
CA GLY A 117 3.69 8.10 8.68
C GLY A 117 4.50 6.86 9.06
N VAL A 118 4.67 5.91 8.14
CA VAL A 118 5.39 4.66 8.38
C VAL A 118 6.90 4.88 8.22
N SER A 119 7.67 4.46 9.21
CA SER A 119 9.13 4.55 9.23
C SER A 119 9.81 3.18 9.34
N LEU A 120 11.15 3.17 9.44
CA LEU A 120 11.93 1.96 9.60
C LEU A 120 11.51 1.21 10.88
N TYR A 121 11.25 -0.09 10.74
CA TYR A 121 10.74 -1.01 11.76
C TYR A 121 9.26 -0.83 12.15
N ASP A 122 8.53 0.10 11.52
CA ASP A 122 7.09 0.20 11.70
C ASP A 122 6.35 -0.85 10.87
N ALA A 123 5.04 -0.94 11.12
CA ALA A 123 4.12 -1.70 10.29
C ALA A 123 3.30 -0.75 9.42
N LEU A 124 3.33 -0.96 8.10
CA LEU A 124 2.36 -0.40 7.18
C LEU A 124 1.05 -1.17 7.32
N ASN A 125 0.01 -0.47 7.76
CA ASN A 125 -1.35 -1.00 7.78
C ASN A 125 -2.01 -0.73 6.42
N VAL A 126 -2.53 -1.78 5.79
CA VAL A 126 -3.26 -1.70 4.53
C VAL A 126 -4.67 -2.24 4.74
N LEU A 127 -5.66 -1.42 4.40
CA LEU A 127 -7.06 -1.81 4.35
C LEU A 127 -7.43 -2.14 2.90
N TRP A 128 -7.56 -3.42 2.61
CA TRP A 128 -8.08 -3.89 1.33
C TRP A 128 -9.61 -3.78 1.35
N ILE A 129 -10.19 -3.15 0.33
CA ILE A 129 -11.65 -3.07 0.19
C ILE A 129 -12.05 -3.85 -1.06
N PHE A 130 -12.38 -5.13 -0.85
CA PHE A 130 -12.85 -6.05 -1.89
C PHE A 130 -14.39 -6.02 -2.02
N ASP A 131 -14.91 -6.67 -3.05
CA ASP A 131 -16.35 -6.81 -3.29
C ASP A 131 -17.03 -7.71 -2.23
N ASP A 132 -16.31 -8.73 -1.73
CA ASP A 132 -16.77 -9.68 -0.71
C ASP A 132 -16.53 -9.21 0.74
N GLY A 133 -15.72 -8.15 0.92
CA GLY A 133 -15.61 -7.43 2.19
C GLY A 133 -14.24 -6.81 2.46
N PRO A 134 -14.16 -5.86 3.41
CA PRO A 134 -12.90 -5.24 3.80
C PRO A 134 -12.02 -6.14 4.67
N VAL A 135 -10.71 -6.07 4.48
CA VAL A 135 -9.71 -6.81 5.29
C VAL A 135 -8.50 -5.92 5.58
N VAL A 136 -7.97 -5.99 6.81
CA VAL A 136 -6.74 -5.29 7.20
C VAL A 136 -5.55 -6.25 7.17
N SER A 137 -4.44 -5.76 6.62
CA SER A 137 -3.13 -6.42 6.62
C SER A 137 -2.05 -5.50 7.18
N HIS A 138 -1.04 -6.12 7.79
CA HIS A 138 0.10 -5.44 8.40
C HIS A 138 1.39 -5.89 7.71
N TYR A 139 2.17 -4.94 7.22
CA TYR A 139 3.40 -5.20 6.48
C TYR A 139 4.57 -4.56 7.22
N HIS A 140 5.54 -5.36 7.65
CA HIS A 140 6.67 -4.85 8.40
C HIS A 140 7.72 -4.24 7.47
N ILE A 141 8.12 -2.99 7.73
CA ILE A 141 9.18 -2.32 6.99
C ILE A 141 10.52 -2.66 7.64
N SER A 142 11.20 -3.69 7.12
CA SER A 142 12.54 -4.07 7.54
C SER A 142 13.60 -3.09 7.03
N ASP A 143 14.84 -3.19 7.53
CA ASP A 143 15.98 -2.40 7.05
C ASP A 143 16.25 -2.63 5.56
N ASP A 144 16.17 -3.88 5.10
CA ASP A 144 16.34 -4.23 3.69
C ASP A 144 15.26 -3.58 2.81
N VAL A 145 13.99 -3.63 3.24
CA VAL A 145 12.87 -3.00 2.51
C VAL A 145 13.04 -1.48 2.50
N PHE A 146 13.40 -0.88 3.64
CA PHE A 146 13.61 0.55 3.74
C PHE A 146 14.77 1.04 2.86
N GLU A 147 15.88 0.29 2.80
CA GLU A 147 17.00 0.61 1.91
C GLU A 147 16.58 0.51 0.43
N GLN A 148 15.79 -0.50 0.07
CA GLN A 148 15.22 -0.63 -1.29
C GLN A 148 14.28 0.53 -1.62
N MET A 149 13.42 0.95 -0.69
CA MET A 149 12.54 2.11 -0.87
C MET A 149 13.34 3.38 -1.14
N ASN A 150 14.40 3.62 -0.37
CA ASN A 150 15.28 4.78 -0.59
C ASN A 150 15.96 4.74 -1.96
N LYS A 151 16.43 3.56 -2.40
CA LYS A 151 17.02 3.38 -3.74
C LYS A 151 15.99 3.62 -4.84
N ALA A 152 14.77 3.08 -4.70
CA ALA A 152 13.71 3.23 -5.69
C ALA A 152 13.24 4.69 -5.79
N ASN A 153 13.05 5.36 -4.64
CA ASN A 153 12.70 6.78 -4.60
C ASN A 153 13.77 7.65 -5.27
N ALA A 154 15.05 7.37 -5.01
CA ALA A 154 16.15 8.09 -5.66
C ALA A 154 16.17 7.91 -7.20
N ILE A 155 15.66 6.79 -7.72
CA ILE A 155 15.53 6.56 -9.17
C ILE A 155 14.30 7.29 -9.74
N GLU A 156 13.17 7.28 -9.02
CA GLU A 156 11.98 8.08 -9.38
C GLU A 156 12.31 9.58 -9.43
N ASP A 157 13.01 10.07 -8.41
CA ASP A 157 13.41 11.47 -8.25
C ASP A 157 14.54 11.91 -9.20
N ASP A 158 15.18 10.99 -9.93
CA ASP A 158 16.26 11.34 -10.86
C ASP A 158 15.71 12.29 -11.95
N HIS A 159 16.06 13.57 -11.80
CA HIS A 159 15.62 14.68 -12.63
C HIS A 159 16.03 14.59 -14.10
N ARG A 160 16.79 13.55 -14.50
CA ARG A 160 17.00 13.23 -15.90
C ARG A 160 15.71 12.68 -16.50
N SER A 161 15.06 13.52 -17.31
CA SER A 161 13.97 13.10 -18.19
C SER A 161 14.44 11.95 -19.07
N LEU A 162 13.62 10.90 -19.15
CA LEU A 162 13.83 9.80 -20.07
C LEU A 162 13.86 10.31 -21.51
N THR A 163 14.68 9.72 -22.36
CA THR A 163 14.55 9.95 -23.80
C THR A 163 13.22 9.38 -24.31
N PRO A 164 12.70 9.82 -25.46
CA PRO A 164 11.50 9.24 -26.04
C PRO A 164 11.59 7.72 -26.25
N GLU A 165 12.77 7.21 -26.61
CA GLU A 165 13.00 5.77 -26.79
C GLU A 165 12.93 5.02 -25.46
N GLU A 166 13.49 5.60 -24.39
CA GLU A 166 13.41 5.04 -23.05
C GLU A 166 11.97 5.05 -22.53
N GLN A 167 11.24 6.15 -22.71
CA GLN A 167 9.83 6.24 -22.32
C GLN A 167 8.98 5.21 -23.07
N GLN A 168 9.22 5.03 -24.38
CA GLN A 168 8.52 4.00 -25.16
C GLN A 168 8.89 2.58 -24.69
N ALA A 169 10.15 2.34 -24.29
CA ALA A 169 10.54 1.06 -23.73
C ALA A 169 9.81 0.78 -22.40
N TRP A 170 9.73 1.78 -21.51
CA TRP A 170 8.99 1.68 -20.26
C TRP A 170 7.48 1.49 -20.46
N GLN A 171 6.88 2.13 -21.47
CA GLN A 171 5.47 1.87 -21.83
C GLN A 171 5.23 0.40 -22.22
N ARG A 172 6.18 -0.24 -22.92
CA ARG A 172 6.07 -1.68 -23.23
C ARG A 172 6.15 -2.52 -21.97
N VAL A 173 7.07 -2.19 -21.07
CA VAL A 173 7.18 -2.86 -19.76
C VAL A 173 5.89 -2.68 -18.95
N ALA A 174 5.28 -1.49 -18.96
CA ALA A 174 3.99 -1.24 -18.31
C ALA A 174 2.86 -2.09 -18.92
N ALA A 175 2.83 -2.22 -20.25
CA ALA A 175 1.82 -3.03 -20.94
C ALA A 175 1.98 -4.54 -20.70
N GLU A 176 3.18 -5.00 -20.37
CA GLU A 176 3.50 -6.41 -20.08
C GLU A 176 3.48 -6.73 -18.57
N ALA A 177 3.19 -5.74 -17.72
CA ALA A 177 3.15 -5.90 -16.28
C ALA A 177 2.06 -6.89 -15.84
N ASN A 178 2.41 -7.81 -14.93
CA ASN A 178 1.49 -8.81 -14.36
C ASN A 178 1.08 -8.45 -12.91
N HIS A 179 1.05 -7.15 -12.61
CA HIS A 179 0.63 -6.59 -11.32
C HIS A 179 -0.36 -5.44 -11.56
N ILE A 180 -1.09 -5.09 -10.51
CA ILE A 180 -2.02 -3.97 -10.48
C ILE A 180 -1.29 -2.77 -9.90
N GLY A 181 -1.20 -1.69 -10.67
CA GLY A 181 -0.57 -0.45 -10.26
C GLY A 181 -1.52 0.46 -9.46
N VAL A 182 -1.16 0.77 -8.22
CA VAL A 182 -1.84 1.75 -7.36
C VAL A 182 -0.90 2.94 -7.20
N PHE A 183 -0.96 3.86 -8.17
CA PHE A 183 0.05 4.92 -8.34
C PHE A 183 -0.41 6.30 -7.88
N GLU A 184 -1.72 6.45 -7.66
CA GLU A 184 -2.32 7.69 -7.19
C GLU A 184 -2.68 7.59 -5.70
N ILE A 185 -2.58 8.72 -4.99
CA ILE A 185 -2.85 8.81 -3.55
C ILE A 185 -3.79 9.97 -3.28
N VAL A 186 -4.80 9.72 -2.45
CA VAL A 186 -5.59 10.77 -1.81
C VAL A 186 -5.26 10.75 -0.31
N ASN A 187 -4.65 11.82 0.16
CA ASN A 187 -4.39 11.98 1.60
C ASN A 187 -5.62 12.64 2.26
N LEU A 188 -6.31 11.89 3.13
CA LEU A 188 -7.48 12.33 3.88
C LEU A 188 -7.18 12.62 5.37
N THR A 189 -5.93 12.58 5.77
CA THR A 189 -5.51 12.77 7.18
C THR A 189 -5.65 14.21 7.67
N GLU A 190 -5.77 15.19 6.76
CA GLU A 190 -5.84 16.62 7.11
C GLU A 190 -7.27 17.19 7.18
N PHE A 191 -8.30 16.39 6.85
CA PHE A 191 -9.68 16.92 6.77
C PHE A 191 -10.38 17.14 8.12
N GLU A 192 -9.78 16.74 9.25
CA GLU A 192 -10.36 16.99 10.58
C GLU A 192 -10.14 18.42 11.12
N GLN A 193 -9.25 19.24 10.53
CA GLN A 193 -8.98 20.59 11.07
C GLN A 193 -9.90 21.72 10.58
N LEU A 194 -10.80 21.48 9.61
CA LEU A 194 -11.69 22.52 9.08
C LEU A 194 -13.10 22.52 9.68
N GLY A 195 -13.39 21.65 10.66
CA GLY A 195 -14.70 21.50 11.28
C GLY A 195 -14.92 22.24 12.62
N GLU A 196 -13.86 22.69 13.31
CA GLU A 196 -13.99 23.25 14.67
C GLU A 196 -13.92 24.78 14.78
N THR A 197 -13.61 25.51 13.70
CA THR A 197 -13.37 26.97 13.81
C THR A 197 -14.56 27.87 13.45
N LEU A 198 -15.79 27.35 13.38
CA LEU A 198 -16.98 28.17 13.02
C LEU A 198 -18.11 28.21 14.06
N CYS A 199 -17.91 27.71 15.30
CA CYS A 199 -18.91 27.83 16.37
C CYS A 199 -18.48 28.60 17.62
N SER A 200 -17.36 29.32 17.63
CA SER A 200 -16.97 30.20 18.74
C SER A 200 -16.93 31.68 18.33
N SER A 201 -18.07 32.21 17.89
CA SER A 201 -18.33 33.66 17.86
C SER A 201 -19.84 33.89 17.89
N ILE A 202 -20.41 33.89 19.10
CA ILE A 202 -21.62 34.64 19.46
C ILE A 202 -21.20 35.61 20.56
#